data_AF-K0KC01-F1
#
_entry.id   AF-K0KC01-F1
#
_cell.length_a   1.000
_cell.length_b   1.000
_cell.length_c   1.000
_cell.angle_alpha   90.00
_cell.angle_beta   90.00
_cell.angle_gamma   90.00
#
_symmetry.space_group_name_H-M   'P 1'
#
loop_
_entity.id
_entity.type
_entity.pdbx_description
1 polymer ?
#
loop_
_entity_poly.entity_id
_entity_poly.type
_entity_poly.pdbx_seq_one_letter_code
_entity_poly.pdbx_strand_id
1 'polypeptide(L)'
;MRPVLLSTLTKSHVVVRDDVEVPQARAARERVNAEYIVVVTADGNPLGVLGRAELAELGETSQTLTALAHRFPTLVVVGGDPDELGPEELFDLADLVVRERLRFVLVERDGLPAGVVPRAAIADALPLDALDSPAVRVGNPTVPALRYVCRKCAPPSFQLPRAPGEGGRPPNCRRVFFHGVMEADA
;
A
#
# COMPACT_ATOMS: atom_id res chain seq x y z
N MET A 1 6.21 -1.66 -21.30
CA MET A 1 5.72 -2.55 -20.24
C MET A 1 4.41 -3.15 -20.66
N ARG A 2 4.12 -4.39 -20.24
CA ARG A 2 2.82 -5.01 -20.50
C ARG A 2 1.82 -4.52 -19.47
N PRO A 3 0.57 -4.26 -19.88
CA PRO A 3 -0.50 -3.93 -18.97
C PRO A 3 -0.81 -5.10 -18.02
N VAL A 4 -1.36 -4.78 -16.85
CA VAL A 4 -1.68 -5.71 -15.77
C VAL A 4 -3.19 -5.87 -15.65
N LEU A 5 -3.66 -7.10 -15.64
CA LEU A 5 -5.07 -7.40 -15.41
C LEU A 5 -5.36 -7.44 -13.91
N LEU A 6 -6.20 -6.53 -13.40
CA LEU A 6 -6.58 -6.48 -11.99
C LEU A 6 -7.19 -7.79 -11.51
N SER A 7 -8.01 -8.45 -12.34
CA SER A 7 -8.58 -9.77 -12.05
C SER A 7 -7.53 -10.82 -11.68
N THR A 8 -6.34 -10.77 -12.28
CA THR A 8 -5.26 -11.73 -11.98
C THR A 8 -4.62 -11.50 -10.61
N LEU A 9 -4.80 -10.30 -10.04
CA LEU A 9 -4.34 -9.94 -8.69
C LEU A 9 -5.38 -10.23 -7.61
N THR A 10 -6.62 -10.53 -8.01
CA THR A 10 -7.71 -10.79 -7.07
C THR A 10 -7.49 -12.08 -6.28
N LYS A 11 -8.00 -12.07 -5.06
CA LYS A 11 -8.03 -13.21 -4.16
C LYS A 11 -9.46 -13.69 -3.92
N SER A 12 -9.56 -14.92 -3.46
CA SER A 12 -10.85 -15.56 -3.16
C SER A 12 -11.61 -14.76 -2.09
N HIS A 13 -12.91 -14.61 -2.29
CA HIS A 13 -13.77 -13.89 -1.36
C HIS A 13 -15.15 -14.53 -1.25
N VAL A 14 -15.86 -14.21 -0.18
CA VAL A 14 -17.29 -14.50 -0.01
C VAL A 14 -18.04 -13.20 0.23
N VAL A 15 -19.21 -13.06 -0.38
CA VAL A 15 -20.10 -11.91 -0.15
C VAL A 15 -21.07 -12.26 0.97
N VAL A 16 -21.19 -11.37 1.95
CA VAL A 16 -22.15 -11.49 3.06
C VAL A 16 -22.91 -10.19 3.22
N ARG A 17 -24.15 -10.29 3.71
CA ARG A 17 -24.95 -9.10 4.04
C ARG A 17 -24.46 -8.45 5.33
N ASP A 18 -24.71 -7.17 5.49
CA ASP A 18 -24.30 -6.36 6.64
C ASP A 18 -25.11 -6.65 7.91
N ASP A 19 -26.29 -7.24 7.78
CA ASP A 19 -27.15 -7.67 8.89
C ASP A 19 -26.70 -8.98 9.58
N VAL A 20 -25.67 -9.66 9.05
CA VAL A 20 -25.12 -10.87 9.67
C VAL A 20 -24.20 -10.54 10.84
N GLU A 21 -24.12 -11.44 11.81
CA GLU A 21 -23.18 -11.31 12.94
C GLU A 21 -21.75 -11.73 12.55
N VAL A 22 -20.75 -11.22 13.27
CA VAL A 22 -19.33 -11.54 13.02
C VAL A 22 -19.05 -13.06 12.98
N PRO A 23 -19.57 -13.91 13.90
CA PRO A 23 -19.34 -15.35 13.87
C PRO A 23 -19.93 -16.02 12.63
N GLN A 24 -21.08 -15.54 12.15
CA GLN A 24 -21.73 -16.05 10.94
C GLN A 24 -20.91 -15.70 9.69
N ALA A 25 -20.40 -14.47 9.61
CA ALA A 25 -19.48 -14.05 8.55
C ALA A 25 -18.22 -14.91 8.55
N ARG A 26 -17.62 -15.14 9.73
CA ARG A 26 -16.42 -15.96 9.90
C ARG A 26 -16.66 -17.40 9.42
N ALA A 27 -17.79 -18.00 9.82
CA ALA A 27 -18.19 -19.34 9.39
C ALA A 27 -18.48 -19.41 7.87
N ALA A 28 -19.05 -18.37 7.27
CA ALA A 28 -19.28 -18.31 5.83
C ALA A 28 -17.95 -18.34 5.05
N ARG A 29 -16.97 -17.56 5.49
CA ARG A 29 -15.61 -17.56 4.91
C ARG A 29 -14.94 -18.91 5.02
N GLU A 30 -15.01 -19.55 6.19
CA GLU A 30 -14.40 -20.85 6.44
C GLU A 30 -15.06 -21.97 5.62
N ARG A 31 -16.39 -21.96 5.49
CA ARG A 31 -17.14 -22.96 4.70
C ARG A 31 -16.71 -23.01 3.23
N VAL A 32 -16.39 -21.85 2.66
CA VAL A 32 -15.98 -21.72 1.25
C VAL A 32 -14.47 -21.56 1.08
N ASN A 33 -13.71 -21.66 2.17
CA ASN A 33 -12.26 -21.46 2.21
C ASN A 33 -11.80 -20.17 1.49
N ALA A 34 -12.54 -19.08 1.68
CA ALA A 34 -12.21 -17.78 1.09
C ALA A 34 -11.16 -17.04 1.93
N GLU A 35 -10.34 -16.22 1.28
CA GLU A 35 -9.37 -15.36 1.97
C GLU A 35 -10.05 -14.14 2.61
N TYR A 36 -11.05 -13.57 1.94
CA TYR A 36 -11.70 -12.32 2.32
C TYR A 36 -13.23 -12.44 2.42
N ILE A 37 -13.82 -11.51 3.17
CA ILE A 37 -15.26 -11.29 3.22
C ILE A 37 -15.52 -9.91 2.62
N VAL A 38 -16.43 -9.83 1.64
CA VAL A 38 -16.99 -8.56 1.17
C VAL A 38 -18.34 -8.39 1.84
N VAL A 39 -18.47 -7.31 2.60
CA VAL A 39 -19.72 -6.95 3.28
C VAL A 39 -20.51 -6.04 2.37
N VAL A 40 -21.77 -6.38 2.09
CA VAL A 40 -22.67 -5.58 1.26
C VAL A 40 -23.93 -5.20 2.04
N THR A 41 -24.49 -4.03 1.75
CA THR A 41 -25.78 -3.61 2.30
C THR A 41 -26.93 -4.44 1.71
N ALA A 42 -28.13 -4.26 2.24
CA ALA A 42 -29.36 -4.84 1.69
C ALA A 42 -29.58 -4.51 0.19
N ASP A 43 -29.11 -3.35 -0.25
CA ASP A 43 -29.23 -2.86 -1.63
C ASP A 43 -28.08 -3.36 -2.54
N GLY A 44 -27.16 -4.17 -2.01
CA GLY A 44 -26.01 -4.71 -2.74
C GLY A 44 -24.77 -3.81 -2.76
N ASN A 45 -24.83 -2.64 -2.13
CA ASN A 45 -23.69 -1.71 -2.11
C ASN A 45 -22.57 -2.24 -1.19
N PRO A 46 -21.30 -2.20 -1.62
CA PRO A 46 -20.19 -2.64 -0.79
C PRO A 46 -19.97 -1.70 0.40
N LEU A 47 -19.95 -2.27 1.59
CA LEU A 47 -19.75 -1.56 2.86
C LEU A 47 -18.30 -1.70 3.36
N GLY A 48 -17.66 -2.84 3.11
CA GLY A 48 -16.30 -3.10 3.58
C GLY A 48 -15.73 -4.43 3.11
N VAL A 49 -14.42 -4.58 3.25
CA VAL A 49 -13.70 -5.84 3.02
C VAL A 49 -12.96 -6.23 4.30
N LEU A 50 -13.14 -7.47 4.73
CA LEU A 50 -12.57 -8.00 5.96
C LEU A 50 -11.72 -9.24 5.66
N GLY A 51 -10.43 -9.16 5.95
CA GLY A 51 -9.53 -10.30 5.96
C GLY A 51 -9.43 -10.92 7.36
N ARG A 52 -8.48 -11.85 7.51
CA ARG A 52 -8.23 -12.53 8.79
C ARG A 52 -7.87 -11.55 9.92
N ALA A 53 -7.07 -10.52 9.63
CA ALA A 53 -6.63 -9.53 10.60
C ALA A 53 -7.79 -8.65 11.06
N GLU A 54 -8.60 -8.14 10.13
CA GLU A 54 -9.75 -7.27 10.43
C GLU A 54 -10.80 -8.04 11.25
N LEU A 55 -11.07 -9.30 10.88
CA LEU A 55 -11.97 -10.14 11.67
C LEU A 55 -11.41 -10.42 13.08
N ALA A 56 -10.11 -10.56 13.25
CA ALA A 56 -9.50 -10.68 14.58
C ALA A 56 -9.65 -9.37 15.38
N GLU A 57 -9.48 -8.20 14.74
CA GLU A 57 -9.67 -6.88 15.35
C GLU A 57 -11.13 -6.65 15.81
N LEU A 58 -12.12 -7.17 15.06
CA LEU A 58 -13.53 -7.09 15.45
C LEU A 58 -13.85 -7.93 16.69
N GLY A 59 -13.11 -9.03 16.91
CA GLY A 59 -13.25 -9.94 18.05
C GLY A 59 -14.42 -10.92 17.93
N GLU A 60 -14.72 -11.61 19.04
CA GLU A 60 -15.89 -12.46 19.20
C GLU A 60 -17.04 -11.62 19.76
N THR A 61 -17.92 -11.15 18.88
CA THR A 61 -19.08 -10.32 19.24
C THR A 61 -20.30 -10.77 18.45
N SER A 62 -21.48 -10.74 19.07
CA SER A 62 -22.77 -10.98 18.42
C SER A 62 -23.35 -9.72 17.77
N GLN A 63 -22.56 -8.65 17.62
CA GLN A 63 -22.98 -7.48 16.87
C GLN A 63 -23.00 -7.77 15.37
N THR A 64 -23.93 -7.12 14.67
CA THR A 64 -24.00 -7.18 13.20
C THR A 64 -22.85 -6.41 12.57
N LEU A 65 -22.54 -6.75 11.33
CA LEU A 65 -21.50 -6.05 10.56
C LEU A 65 -21.87 -4.57 10.32
N THR A 66 -23.14 -4.24 10.11
CA THR A 66 -23.61 -2.85 10.01
C THR A 66 -23.29 -2.05 11.28
N ALA A 67 -23.51 -2.63 12.47
CA ALA A 67 -23.23 -1.95 13.74
C ALA A 67 -21.73 -1.65 13.92
N LEU A 68 -20.89 -2.49 13.32
CA LEU A 68 -19.43 -2.38 13.37
C LEU A 68 -18.83 -1.65 12.16
N ALA A 69 -19.64 -1.12 11.24
CA ALA A 69 -19.17 -0.52 9.99
C ALA A 69 -18.16 0.62 10.20
N HIS A 70 -18.32 1.40 11.27
CA HIS A 70 -17.38 2.48 11.65
C HIS A 70 -15.96 1.98 11.98
N ARG A 71 -15.78 0.67 12.18
CA ARG A 71 -14.49 0.02 12.45
C ARG A 71 -13.87 -0.60 11.20
N PHE A 72 -14.57 -0.56 10.07
CA PHE A 72 -14.05 -1.13 8.84
C PHE A 72 -12.92 -0.24 8.28
N PRO A 73 -11.89 -0.85 7.67
CA PRO A 73 -10.91 -0.07 6.91
C PRO A 73 -11.59 0.71 5.80
N THR A 74 -11.00 1.85 5.41
CA THR A 74 -11.41 2.58 4.22
C THR A 74 -11.41 1.65 3.02
N LEU A 75 -12.53 1.61 2.31
CA LEU A 75 -12.72 0.81 1.11
C LEU A 75 -12.63 1.72 -0.12
N VAL A 76 -11.77 1.35 -1.06
CA VAL A 76 -11.83 1.87 -2.42
C VAL A 76 -12.39 0.79 -3.32
N VAL A 77 -13.40 1.18 -4.09
CA VAL A 77 -14.02 0.34 -5.11
C VAL A 77 -13.54 0.85 -6.47
N VAL A 78 -12.93 -0.05 -7.23
CA VAL A 78 -12.55 0.21 -8.62
C VAL A 78 -13.55 -0.54 -9.48
N GLY A 79 -14.40 0.23 -10.15
CA GLY A 79 -15.38 -0.28 -11.10
C GLY A 79 -14.93 0.00 -12.53
N GLY A 80 -15.36 -0.86 -13.44
CA GLY A 80 -15.32 -0.59 -14.88
C GLY A 80 -14.33 -1.43 -15.66
N ASP A 81 -14.76 -1.77 -16.88
CA ASP A 81 -13.84 -2.13 -17.94
C ASP A 81 -13.08 -0.87 -18.42
N PRO A 82 -11.79 -1.00 -18.76
CA PRO A 82 -11.05 -2.25 -18.81
C PRO A 82 -10.52 -2.70 -17.44
N ASP A 83 -10.57 -4.02 -17.19
CA ASP A 83 -9.82 -4.73 -16.13
C ASP A 83 -8.29 -4.61 -16.25
N GLU A 84 -7.84 -3.98 -17.32
CA GLU A 84 -6.46 -3.85 -17.74
C GLU A 84 -5.93 -2.47 -17.34
N LEU A 85 -4.96 -2.44 -16.43
CA LEU A 85 -4.25 -1.22 -16.04
C LEU A 85 -2.94 -1.10 -16.81
N GLY A 86 -2.75 0.07 -17.41
CA GLY A 86 -1.45 0.51 -17.88
C GLY A 86 -0.48 0.75 -16.70
N PRO A 87 0.82 0.89 -16.98
CA PRO A 87 1.83 1.14 -15.94
C PRO A 87 1.54 2.39 -15.10
N GLU A 88 1.15 3.50 -15.73
CA GLU A 88 0.84 4.76 -15.04
C GLU A 88 -0.36 4.61 -14.09
N GLU A 89 -1.42 3.94 -14.55
CA GLU A 89 -2.62 3.71 -13.74
C GLU A 89 -2.33 2.77 -12.56
N LEU A 90 -1.46 1.77 -12.75
CA LEU A 90 -1.00 0.91 -11.67
C LEU A 90 -0.17 1.68 -10.64
N PHE A 91 0.64 2.65 -11.07
CA PHE A 91 1.37 3.56 -10.18
C PHE A 91 0.42 4.47 -9.40
N ASP A 92 -0.57 5.05 -10.06
CA ASP A 92 -1.59 5.89 -9.41
C ASP A 92 -2.38 5.09 -8.37
N LEU A 93 -2.75 3.85 -8.69
CA LEU A 93 -3.40 2.95 -7.75
C LEU A 93 -2.49 2.62 -6.56
N ALA A 94 -1.21 2.35 -6.81
CA ALA A 94 -0.24 2.09 -5.75
C ALA A 94 -0.03 3.31 -4.85
N ASP A 95 0.08 4.52 -5.41
CA ASP A 95 0.18 5.76 -4.64
C ASP A 95 -1.06 5.98 -3.79
N LEU A 96 -2.26 5.79 -4.36
CA LEU A 96 -3.52 5.90 -3.64
C LEU A 96 -3.58 4.93 -2.45
N VAL A 97 -3.21 3.66 -2.67
CA VAL A 97 -3.19 2.62 -1.62
C VAL A 97 -2.21 2.97 -0.49
N VAL A 98 -1.07 3.58 -0.82
CA VAL A 98 -0.09 4.03 0.17
C VAL A 98 -0.61 5.24 0.93
N ARG A 99 -1.07 6.27 0.22
CA ARG A 99 -1.50 7.58 0.74
C ARG A 99 -2.70 7.44 1.67
N GLU A 100 -3.72 6.71 1.24
CA GLU A 100 -4.95 6.48 2.02
C GLU A 100 -4.83 5.29 2.98
N ARG A 101 -3.65 4.65 3.05
CA ARG A 101 -3.36 3.48 3.89
C ARG A 101 -4.36 2.34 3.68
N LEU A 102 -4.79 2.15 2.43
CA LEU A 102 -5.74 1.09 2.08
C LEU A 102 -5.09 -0.27 2.31
N ARG A 103 -5.88 -1.19 2.86
CA ARG A 103 -5.48 -2.59 3.00
C ARG A 103 -5.87 -3.38 1.75
N PHE A 104 -6.99 -3.01 1.13
CA PHE A 104 -7.61 -3.72 0.02
C PHE A 104 -8.20 -2.75 -0.99
N VAL A 105 -8.29 -3.21 -2.23
CA VAL A 105 -9.10 -2.61 -3.29
C VAL A 105 -10.16 -3.63 -3.68
N LEU A 106 -11.42 -3.22 -3.72
CA LEU A 106 -12.50 -4.06 -4.22
C LEU A 106 -12.66 -3.79 -5.73
N VAL A 107 -12.63 -4.86 -6.52
CA VAL A 107 -12.95 -4.81 -7.95
C VAL A 107 -14.43 -5.11 -8.10
N GLU A 108 -15.13 -4.24 -8.81
CA GLU A 108 -16.55 -4.37 -9.11
C GLU A 108 -16.75 -4.57 -10.62
N ARG A 109 -17.63 -5.50 -10.99
CA ARG A 109 -18.08 -5.70 -12.37
C ARG A 109 -19.60 -5.77 -12.39
N ASP A 110 -20.22 -5.01 -13.28
CA ASP A 110 -21.68 -4.97 -13.43
C ASP A 110 -22.45 -4.71 -12.12
N GLY A 111 -21.88 -3.87 -11.24
CA GLY A 111 -22.50 -3.56 -9.94
C GLY A 111 -22.26 -4.62 -8.86
N LEU A 112 -21.45 -5.64 -9.12
CA LEU A 112 -21.22 -6.76 -8.22
C LEU A 112 -19.74 -6.92 -7.82
N PRO A 113 -19.44 -7.30 -6.57
CA PRO A 113 -18.10 -7.69 -6.16
C PRO A 113 -17.54 -8.80 -7.06
N ALA A 114 -16.46 -8.49 -7.78
CA ALA A 114 -15.77 -9.42 -8.68
C ALA A 114 -14.50 -9.98 -8.05
N GLY A 115 -13.84 -9.22 -7.18
CA GLY A 115 -12.64 -9.69 -6.49
C GLY A 115 -12.05 -8.69 -5.51
N VAL A 116 -11.22 -9.19 -4.60
CA VAL A 116 -10.48 -8.37 -3.64
C VAL A 116 -9.01 -8.40 -4.01
N VAL A 117 -8.43 -7.23 -4.26
CA VAL A 117 -6.99 -7.07 -4.52
C VAL A 117 -6.31 -6.57 -3.25
N PRO A 118 -5.47 -7.39 -2.58
CA PRO A 118 -4.74 -6.93 -1.42
C PRO A 118 -3.60 -6.00 -1.83
N ARG A 119 -3.26 -5.05 -0.96
CA ARG A 119 -2.12 -4.12 -1.15
C ARG A 119 -0.83 -4.83 -1.56
N ALA A 120 -0.55 -6.00 -0.99
CA ALA A 120 0.63 -6.79 -1.34
C ALA A 120 0.64 -7.22 -2.81
N ALA A 121 -0.51 -7.65 -3.36
CA ALA A 121 -0.60 -8.04 -4.76
C ALA A 121 -0.39 -6.85 -5.71
N ILE A 122 -0.84 -5.64 -5.34
CA ILE A 122 -0.56 -4.41 -6.09
C ILE A 122 0.95 -4.11 -6.06
N ALA A 123 1.58 -4.22 -4.89
CA ALA A 123 3.01 -4.00 -4.75
C ALA A 123 3.84 -5.02 -5.55
N ASP A 124 3.44 -6.29 -5.55
CA ASP A 124 4.10 -7.36 -6.31
C ASP A 124 3.91 -7.21 -7.82
N ALA A 125 2.82 -6.57 -8.25
CA ALA A 125 2.55 -6.29 -9.66
C ALA A 125 3.32 -5.07 -10.19
N LEU A 126 3.89 -4.23 -9.31
CA LEU A 126 4.63 -3.06 -9.73
C LEU A 126 5.91 -3.48 -10.48
N PRO A 127 6.14 -2.95 -11.69
CA PRO A 127 7.32 -3.26 -12.47
C PRO A 127 8.59 -2.81 -11.74
N LEU A 128 9.47 -3.76 -11.42
CA LEU A 128 10.77 -3.46 -10.81
C LEU A 128 11.67 -2.67 -11.77
N ASP A 129 11.51 -2.89 -13.08
CA ASP A 129 12.18 -2.16 -14.16
C ASP A 129 11.69 -0.71 -14.31
N ALA A 130 10.53 -0.38 -13.76
CA ALA A 130 10.10 1.02 -13.64
C ALA A 130 10.70 1.73 -12.40
N LEU A 131 11.32 0.98 -11.47
CA LEU A 131 12.20 1.55 -10.45
C LEU A 131 13.57 1.93 -11.02
N ASP A 132 13.92 1.49 -12.24
CA ASP A 132 15.07 1.97 -13.02
C ASP A 132 14.78 3.35 -13.65
N SER A 133 14.11 4.23 -12.91
CA SER A 133 14.40 5.64 -13.09
C SER A 133 15.89 5.82 -12.79
N PRO A 134 16.68 6.43 -13.68
CA PRO A 134 18.15 6.58 -13.55
C PRO A 134 18.60 7.34 -12.29
N ALA A 135 17.68 7.70 -11.40
CA ALA A 135 17.90 8.45 -10.19
C ALA A 135 18.51 7.65 -9.02
N VAL A 136 18.47 6.30 -8.95
CA VAL A 136 18.77 5.64 -7.64
C VAL A 136 19.67 4.40 -7.62
N ARG A 137 19.88 3.59 -8.68
CA ARG A 137 20.56 2.29 -8.47
C ARG A 137 21.54 1.82 -9.54
N VAL A 138 22.61 2.57 -9.76
CA VAL A 138 23.92 2.00 -10.15
C VAL A 138 24.98 2.89 -9.52
N GLY A 139 26.09 2.31 -9.04
CA GLY A 139 27.29 3.01 -8.55
C GLY A 139 27.90 3.90 -9.62
N ASN A 140 27.22 5.01 -9.90
CA ASN A 140 27.65 6.05 -10.78
C ASN A 140 28.55 6.98 -9.95
N PRO A 141 29.86 7.09 -10.27
CA PRO A 141 30.78 7.96 -9.55
C PRO A 141 30.43 9.45 -9.64
N THR A 142 29.42 9.81 -10.46
CA THR A 142 28.87 11.17 -10.55
C THR A 142 27.62 11.41 -9.68
N VAL A 143 27.09 10.38 -9.01
CA VAL A 143 25.97 10.53 -8.08
C VAL A 143 26.51 10.88 -6.68
N PRO A 144 26.08 11.99 -6.07
CA PRO A 144 26.57 12.43 -4.77
C PRO A 144 26.25 11.39 -3.68
N ALA A 145 27.17 11.20 -2.74
CA ALA A 145 27.05 10.22 -1.67
C ALA A 145 25.73 10.37 -0.89
N LEU A 146 25.05 9.24 -0.65
CA LEU A 146 23.78 9.19 0.09
C LEU A 146 23.94 9.58 1.56
N ARG A 147 25.16 9.51 2.08
CA ARG A 147 25.48 9.74 3.48
C ARG A 147 26.77 10.53 3.59
N TYR A 148 26.73 11.53 4.45
CA TYR A 148 27.88 12.37 4.80
C TYR A 148 28.23 12.22 6.27
N VAL A 149 29.52 12.31 6.58
CA VAL A 149 30.07 12.22 7.93
C VAL A 149 30.88 13.46 8.27
N CYS A 150 30.63 14.02 9.45
CA CYS A 150 31.49 15.03 10.05
C CYS A 150 32.45 14.34 11.01
N ARG A 151 33.67 14.04 10.53
CA ARG A 151 34.75 13.41 11.33
C ARG A 151 35.35 14.34 12.39
N LYS A 152 35.08 15.65 12.28
CA LYS A 152 35.48 16.65 13.30
C LYS A 152 34.60 16.61 14.56
N CYS A 153 33.40 16.02 14.50
CA CYS A 153 32.58 15.83 15.68
C CYS A 153 33.09 14.64 16.52
N ALA A 154 33.02 14.77 17.85
CA ALA A 154 33.21 13.67 18.79
C ALA A 154 31.90 13.45 19.59
N PRO A 155 31.15 12.35 19.39
CA PRO A 155 31.32 11.35 18.33
C PRO A 155 31.00 11.88 16.92
N PRO A 156 31.44 11.21 15.84
CA PRO A 156 31.14 11.60 14.46
C PRO A 156 29.64 11.77 14.24
N SER A 157 29.27 12.82 13.50
CA SER A 157 27.88 13.11 13.17
C SER A 157 27.59 12.73 11.73
N PHE A 158 26.47 12.06 11.48
CA PHE A 158 26.06 11.60 10.16
C PHE A 158 24.84 12.37 9.66
N GLN A 159 24.79 12.58 8.35
CA GLN A 159 23.66 13.20 7.69
C GLN A 159 23.33 12.46 6.40
N LEU A 160 22.05 12.09 6.25
CA LEU A 160 21.45 11.58 5.01
C LEU A 160 20.60 12.70 4.40
N PRO A 161 21.12 13.47 3.43
CA PRO A 161 20.32 14.47 2.74
C PRO A 161 19.24 13.77 1.90
N ARG A 162 17.97 14.09 2.16
CA ARG A 162 16.82 13.56 1.39
C ARG A 162 16.74 14.11 -0.04
N ALA A 163 17.40 15.22 -0.30
CA ALA A 163 17.57 15.83 -1.61
C ALA A 163 19.02 16.31 -1.73
N PRO A 164 19.66 16.21 -2.91
CA PRO A 164 20.98 16.77 -3.12
C PRO A 164 20.93 18.29 -2.85
N GLY A 165 21.98 18.81 -2.18
CA GLY A 165 22.11 20.26 -2.00
C GLY A 165 22.19 20.98 -3.35
N GLU A 166 22.05 22.31 -3.35
CA GLU A 166 22.20 23.13 -4.55
C GLU A 166 23.50 22.76 -5.31
N GLY A 167 23.37 22.25 -6.53
CA GLY A 167 24.49 21.79 -7.36
C GLY A 167 25.21 20.52 -6.87
N GLY A 168 24.57 19.68 -6.05
CA GLY A 168 25.15 18.40 -5.60
C GLY A 168 26.25 18.54 -4.54
N ARG A 169 26.39 19.72 -3.93
CA ARG A 169 27.43 19.99 -2.93
C ARG A 169 27.18 19.22 -1.62
N PRO A 170 28.24 18.71 -0.95
CA PRO A 170 28.11 18.13 0.38
C PRO A 170 27.52 19.12 1.40
N PRO A 171 26.69 18.66 2.35
CA PRO A 171 26.12 19.52 3.38
C PRO A 171 27.18 20.00 4.38
N ASN A 172 26.91 21.12 5.06
CA ASN A 172 27.68 21.53 6.23
C ASN A 172 27.23 20.77 7.49
N CYS A 173 28.14 20.60 8.44
CA CYS A 173 27.85 19.99 9.73
C CYS A 173 26.73 20.74 10.46
N ARG A 174 25.61 20.06 10.73
CA ARG A 174 24.47 20.62 11.48
C ARG A 174 24.71 20.75 12.98
N ARG A 175 25.75 20.07 13.52
CA ARG A 175 26.03 20.04 14.96
C ARG A 175 26.95 21.17 15.40
N VAL A 176 27.99 21.48 14.61
CA VAL A 176 28.94 22.55 14.89
C VAL A 176 29.23 23.29 13.59
N PHE A 177 28.76 24.53 13.50
CA PHE A 177 28.85 25.34 12.29
C PHE A 177 30.30 25.49 11.78
N PHE A 178 31.27 25.68 12.69
CA PHE A 178 32.69 25.84 12.35
C PHE A 178 33.37 24.57 11.81
N HIS A 179 32.74 23.39 11.89
CA HIS A 179 33.30 22.19 11.27
C HIS A 179 33.23 22.25 9.73
N GLY A 180 32.29 23.04 9.18
CA GLY A 180 32.14 23.26 7.74
C GLY A 180 31.58 22.05 7.01
N VAL A 181 32.01 21.88 5.78
CA VAL A 181 31.54 20.87 4.82
C VAL A 181 31.83 19.45 5.32
N MET A 182 30.83 18.57 5.26
CA MET A 182 30.94 17.16 5.64
C MET A 182 31.55 16.32 4.52
N GLU A 183 32.22 15.22 4.89
CA GLU A 183 32.83 14.27 3.94
C GLU A 183 31.81 13.23 3.49
N ALA A 184 31.94 12.72 2.26
CA ALA A 184 31.16 11.56 1.83
C ALA A 184 31.56 10.32 2.66
N ASP A 185 30.56 9.60 3.16
CA ASP A 185 30.76 8.31 3.82
C ASP A 185 30.64 7.21 2.75
N ALA A 186 31.78 6.88 2.14
CA ALA A 186 31.91 5.86 1.10
C ALA A 186 31.97 4.45 1.68
#